data_AF-A0A917Q2K4-F1
#
_entry.id   AF-A0A917Q2K4-F1
#
_cell.length_a   1.000
_cell.length_b   1.000
_cell.length_c   1.000
_cell.angle_alpha   90.00
_cell.angle_beta   90.00
_cell.angle_gamma   90.00
#
_symmetry.space_group_name_H-M   'P 1'
#
loop_
_entity.id
_entity.type
_entity.pdbx_description
1 polymer ?
#
loop_
_entity_poly.entity_id
_entity_poly.type
_entity_poly.pdbx_seq_one_letter_code
_entity_poly.pdbx_strand_id
1 'polypeptide(L)' 'MFKGKLASDEAVKCYDDVLKSINDLNEDNAKALLKQVYARLDIVQNGNGEYKSEQCVTDLISSFTELVRFANNKKEN' A
#
# COMPACT_ATOMS: atom_id res chain seq x y z
N MET A 1 18.62 -6.12 10.91
CA MET A 1 18.51 -4.98 11.86
C MET A 1 18.92 -3.72 11.11
N PHE A 2 17.98 -2.91 10.63
CA PHE A 2 18.27 -1.64 9.93
C PHE A 2 18.52 -0.54 10.97
N LYS A 3 19.68 -0.57 11.64
CA LYS A 3 20.12 0.54 12.51
C LYS A 3 20.98 1.49 11.66
N GLY A 4 20.50 2.71 11.44
CA GLY A 4 21.32 3.83 10.94
C GLY A 4 21.32 4.10 9.43
N LYS A 5 20.50 3.42 8.62
CA LYS A 5 20.23 3.88 7.25
C LYS A 5 18.99 4.76 7.27
N LEU A 6 19.19 6.08 7.11
CA LEU A 6 18.11 6.96 6.69
C LEU A 6 17.61 6.46 5.33
N ALA A 7 16.29 6.46 5.13
CA ALA A 7 15.72 6.19 3.82
C ALA A 7 16.28 7.19 2.81
N SER A 8 16.49 6.77 1.56
CA SER A 8 16.90 7.73 0.51
C SER A 8 15.78 8.74 0.27
N ASP A 9 16.12 9.91 -0.27
CA ASP A 9 15.14 10.95 -0.57
C ASP A 9 14.02 10.44 -1.50
N GLU A 10 14.34 9.53 -2.42
CA GLU A 10 13.37 8.88 -3.30
C GLU A 10 12.41 7.98 -2.53
N ALA A 11 12.90 7.24 -1.53
CA ALA A 11 12.08 6.37 -0.70
C ALA A 11 11.13 7.19 0.20
N VAL A 12 11.61 8.32 0.75
CA VAL A 12 10.78 9.26 1.51
C VAL A 12 9.68 9.86 0.63
N LYS A 13 10.05 10.35 -0.57
CA LYS A 13 9.08 10.90 -1.53
C LYS A 13 8.00 9.89 -1.91
N CYS A 14 8.38 8.64 -2.15
CA CYS A 14 7.43 7.57 -2.46
C CYS A 14 6.41 7.37 -1.33
N TYR A 15 6.87 7.43 -0.07
CA TYR A 15 5.98 7.33 1.10
C TYR A 15 5.01 8.51 1.20
N ASP A 16 5.49 9.73 0.99
CA ASP A 16 4.66 10.93 1.00
C ASP A 16 3.61 10.91 -0.12
N ASP A 17 3.98 10.44 -1.31
CA ASP A 17 3.07 10.30 -2.45
C ASP A 17 1.96 9.27 -2.18
N VAL A 18 2.29 8.15 -1.52
CA VAL A 18 1.28 7.16 -1.07
C VAL A 18 0.33 7.79 -0.06
N LEU A 19 0.85 8.45 0.98
CA LEU A 19 0.02 9.09 2.01
C LEU A 19 -0.91 10.15 1.41
N LYS A 20 -0.39 10.97 0.51
CA LYS A 20 -1.18 11.96 -0.21
C LYS A 20 -2.30 11.30 -1.03
N SER A 21 -1.98 10.21 -1.74
CA SER A 21 -2.96 9.49 -2.55
C SER A 21 -4.05 8.84 -1.70
N ILE A 22 -3.71 8.37 -0.49
CA ILE A 22 -4.69 7.85 0.49
C ILE A 22 -5.59 8.99 0.99
N ASN A 23 -5.04 10.16 1.29
CA ASN A 23 -5.83 11.33 1.72
C ASN A 23 -6.77 11.85 0.63
N ASP A 24 -6.41 11.66 -0.64
CA ASP A 24 -7.22 12.04 -1.80
C ASP A 24 -8.38 11.02 -2.07
N LEU A 25 -8.46 9.90 -1.33
CA LEU A 25 -9.54 8.92 -1.48
C LEU A 25 -10.87 9.43 -0.91
N ASN A 26 -11.97 9.15 -1.63
CA ASN A 26 -13.30 9.26 -1.05
C ASN A 26 -13.59 8.12 -0.06
N GLU A 27 -14.66 8.26 0.71
CA GLU A 27 -15.01 7.31 1.77
C GLU A 27 -15.16 5.86 1.27
N ASP A 28 -15.81 5.66 0.12
CA ASP A 28 -16.04 4.32 -0.44
C ASP A 28 -14.73 3.66 -0.89
N ASN A 29 -13.84 4.40 -1.55
CA ASN A 29 -12.53 3.89 -1.97
C ASN A 29 -11.62 3.63 -0.78
N ALA A 30 -11.65 4.49 0.25
CA ALA A 30 -10.90 4.27 1.49
C ALA A 30 -11.38 3.00 2.21
N LYS A 31 -12.70 2.78 2.29
CA LYS A 31 -13.29 1.54 2.83
C LYS A 31 -12.90 0.31 2.00
N ALA A 32 -12.90 0.42 0.67
CA ALA A 32 -12.51 -0.68 -0.20
C ALA A 32 -11.03 -1.07 0.00
N LEU A 33 -10.14 -0.08 0.04
CA LEU A 33 -8.72 -0.29 0.33
C LEU A 33 -8.54 -0.96 1.70
N LEU A 34 -9.21 -0.46 2.73
CA LEU A 34 -9.14 -1.02 4.08
C LEU A 34 -9.62 -2.48 4.13
N LYS A 35 -10.73 -2.80 3.47
CA LYS A 35 -11.24 -4.18 3.35
C LYS A 35 -10.22 -5.10 2.68
N GLN A 36 -9.57 -4.63 1.61
CA GLN A 36 -8.55 -5.40 0.91
C GLN A 36 -7.33 -5.68 1.80
N VAL A 37 -6.86 -4.68 2.56
CA VAL A 37 -5.75 -4.86 3.52
C VAL A 37 -6.14 -5.90 4.58
N TYR A 38 -7.32 -5.76 5.20
CA TYR A 38 -7.78 -6.70 6.21
C TYR A 38 -7.94 -8.12 5.67
N ALA A 39 -8.51 -8.28 4.48
CA ALA A 39 -8.67 -9.60 3.86
C ALA A 39 -7.31 -10.30 3.66
N ARG A 40 -6.29 -9.56 3.21
CA ARG A 40 -4.93 -10.12 3.04
C ARG A 40 -4.31 -10.52 4.38
N LEU A 41 -4.47 -9.70 5.42
CA LEU A 41 -3.99 -10.03 6.77
C LEU A 41 -4.71 -11.25 7.34
N ASP A 42 -6.03 -11.33 7.15
CA ASP A 42 -6.85 -12.47 7.58
C ASP A 42 -6.42 -13.77 6.90
N ILE A 43 -6.15 -13.74 5.59
CA ILE A 43 -5.64 -14.91 4.87
C ILE A 43 -4.29 -15.37 5.41
N VAL A 44 -3.37 -14.44 5.75
CA VAL A 44 -2.07 -14.81 6.36
C VAL A 44 -2.28 -15.45 7.73
N GLN A 45 -3.20 -14.92 8.53
CA GLN A 45 -3.41 -15.35 9.92
C GLN A 45 -4.21 -16.66 10.02
N ASN A 46 -5.25 -16.79 9.20
CA ASN A 46 -6.30 -17.81 9.34
C ASN A 46 -6.41 -18.74 8.12
N GLY A 47 -5.63 -18.49 7.06
CA GLY A 47 -5.63 -19.31 5.85
C GLY A 47 -4.92 -20.66 6.00
N ASN A 48 -4.82 -21.38 4.89
CA ASN A 48 -4.19 -22.71 4.80
C ASN A 48 -2.64 -22.67 4.79
N GLY A 49 -2.03 -21.50 4.95
CA GLY A 49 -0.58 -21.31 4.92
C GLY A 49 0.04 -21.19 3.52
N GLU A 50 -0.74 -21.26 2.44
CA GLU A 50 -0.23 -21.08 1.07
C GLU A 50 0.13 -19.62 0.77
N TYR A 51 -0.62 -18.68 1.35
CA TYR A 51 -0.35 -17.24 1.24
C TYR A 51 0.48 -16.75 2.42
N LYS A 52 1.75 -16.45 2.15
CA LYS A 52 2.75 -16.13 3.18
C LYS A 52 2.86 -14.62 3.46
N SER A 53 3.45 -14.29 4.61
CA SER A 53 3.69 -12.90 5.02
C SER A 53 4.49 -12.09 3.99
N GLU A 54 5.48 -12.70 3.33
CA GLU A 54 6.29 -12.05 2.30
C GLU A 54 5.44 -11.68 1.07
N GLN A 55 4.60 -12.62 0.62
CA GLN A 55 3.65 -12.40 -0.48
C GLN A 55 2.67 -11.26 -0.12
N CYS A 56 2.18 -11.26 1.13
CA CYS A 56 1.29 -10.23 1.62
C CYS A 56 1.90 -8.83 1.58
N VAL A 57 3.16 -8.70 2.03
CA VAL A 57 3.88 -7.42 1.98
C VAL A 57 4.10 -6.98 0.53
N THR A 58 4.52 -7.87 -0.37
CA THR A 58 4.72 -7.56 -1.79
C THR A 58 3.44 -7.06 -2.45
N ASP A 59 2.32 -7.73 -2.19
CA ASP A 59 1.04 -7.37 -2.79
C ASP A 59 0.48 -6.04 -2.25
N LEU A 60 0.67 -5.76 -0.96
CA LEU A 60 0.31 -4.49 -0.34
C LEU A 60 1.13 -3.33 -0.92
N ILE A 61 2.45 -3.50 -1.05
CA ILE A 61 3.33 -2.50 -1.69
C ILE A 61 2.90 -2.24 -3.13
N SER A 62 2.55 -3.29 -3.88
CA SER A 62 2.08 -3.18 -5.26
C SER A 62 0.76 -2.39 -5.33
N SER A 63 -0.19 -2.70 -4.44
CA SER A 63 -1.48 -1.99 -4.36
C SER A 63 -1.32 -0.50 -4.03
N PHE A 64 -0.41 -0.15 -3.11
CA PHE A 64 -0.11 1.25 -2.79
C PHE A 64 0.62 1.98 -3.94
N THR A 65 1.50 1.29 -4.65
CA THR A 65 2.18 1.87 -5.82
C THR A 65 1.20 2.16 -6.96
N GLU A 66 0.25 1.25 -7.20
CA GLU A 66 -0.83 1.45 -8.17
C GLU A 66 -1.72 2.62 -7.79
N LEU A 67 -2.05 2.76 -6.49
CA LEU A 67 -2.82 3.89 -5.98
C LEU A 67 -2.18 5.24 -6.35
N VAL A 68 -0.86 5.39 -6.17
CA VAL A 68 -0.12 6.60 -6.55
C VAL A 68 -0.19 6.86 -8.05
N ARG A 69 -0.04 5.81 -8.88
CA ARG A 69 -0.16 5.94 -10.34
C ARG A 69 -1.55 6.44 -10.76
N PHE A 70 -2.62 5.88 -10.17
CA PHE A 70 -3.98 6.34 -10.46
C PHE A 70 -4.22 7.78 -10.00
N ALA A 71 -3.70 8.18 -8.84
CA ALA A 71 -3.83 9.55 -8.34
C ALA A 71 -3.12 10.56 -9.25
N ASN A 72 -1.96 10.21 -9.81
CA ASN A 72 -1.23 11.05 -10.74
C ASN A 72 -1.93 11.14 -12.10
N ASN A 73 -2.43 10.03 -12.65
CA ASN A 73 -3.18 10.03 -13.92
C ASN A 73 -4.50 10.81 -13.87
N LYS A 74 -5.09 10.96 -12.68
CA LYS A 74 -6.27 11.81 -12.44
C LYS A 74 -5.95 13.32 -12.47
N LYS A 75 -4.69 13.71 -12.25
CA LYS A 75 -4.27 15.13 -12.25
C LYS A 75 -3.86 15.61 -13.64
N GLU A 76 -3.58 14.69 -14.56
CA GLU A 76 -3.18 14.98 -15.94
C GLU A 76 -4.35 15.04 -16.93
N ASN A 77 -5.57 14.67 -16.51
CA ASN A 77 -6.82 14.80 -17.27
C ASN A 77 -7.75 15.84 -16.63
#